data_AF-A0A9Q4DJP9-F1
#
_entry.id   AF-A0A9Q4DJP9-F1
#
_cell.length_a   1.000
_cell.length_b   1.000
_cell.length_c   1.000
_cell.angle_alpha   90.00
_cell.angle_beta   90.00
_cell.angle_gamma   90.00
#
_symmetry.space_group_name_H-M   'P 1'
#
loop_
_entity.id
_entity.type
_entity.pdbx_description
1 polymer ?
#
loop_
_entity_poly.entity_id
_entity_poly.type
_entity_poly.pdbx_seq_one_letter_code
_entity_poly.pdbx_strand_id
1 'polypeptide(L)'
;IGPAKSTESYLNMSAVLSAAVLTGAEAIHPGFGFLSENSKFATMCEEVGIKFIGPSAKVMDLMGDKINARKQMIKAGVPVIPGSDGEV
;
A
#
# COMPACT_ATOMS: atom_id res chain seq x y z
N ILE A 1 -10.88 10.32 12.83
CA ILE A 1 -9.85 10.90 11.94
C ILE A 1 -9.32 12.17 12.61
N GLY A 2 -7.99 12.36 12.69
CA GLY A 2 -7.33 13.34 13.57
C GLY A 2 -7.22 14.78 13.02
N PRO A 3 -6.37 15.64 13.62
CA PRO A 3 -6.26 17.08 13.33
C PRO A 3 -5.63 17.38 11.95
N ALA A 4 -5.52 18.67 11.57
CA ALA A 4 -5.20 19.09 10.20
C ALA A 4 -3.90 18.51 9.59
N LYS A 5 -2.91 18.15 10.41
CA LYS A 5 -1.64 17.60 9.94
C LYS A 5 -1.84 16.18 9.41
N SER A 6 -1.45 15.94 8.15
CA SER A 6 -1.64 14.65 7.47
C SER A 6 -1.11 13.44 8.24
N THR A 7 0.04 13.57 8.92
CA THR A 7 0.64 12.50 9.74
C THR A 7 -0.22 12.10 10.93
N GLU A 8 -1.05 13.01 11.42
CA GLU A 8 -1.93 12.81 12.58
C GLU A 8 -3.37 12.45 12.15
N SER A 9 -3.65 12.48 10.85
CA SER A 9 -4.99 12.30 10.28
C SER A 9 -4.99 11.23 9.18
N TYR A 10 -4.90 11.58 7.89
CA TYR A 10 -5.01 10.63 6.78
C TYR A 10 -3.90 9.57 6.71
N LEU A 11 -2.71 9.82 7.27
CA LEU A 11 -1.63 8.83 7.37
C LEU A 11 -1.71 7.99 8.65
N ASN A 12 -2.64 8.30 9.56
CA ASN A 12 -2.84 7.53 10.78
C ASN A 12 -3.70 6.28 10.47
N MET A 13 -3.01 5.20 10.11
CA MET A 13 -3.62 3.92 9.74
C MET A 13 -4.61 3.42 10.80
N SER A 14 -4.24 3.46 12.08
CA SER A 14 -5.09 3.01 13.19
C SER A 14 -6.37 3.85 13.31
N ALA A 15 -6.29 5.17 13.14
CA ALA A 15 -7.46 6.04 13.19
C ALA A 15 -8.40 5.81 12.00
N VAL A 16 -7.85 5.50 10.82
CA VAL A 16 -8.63 5.17 9.61
C VAL A 16 -9.33 3.82 9.76
N LEU A 17 -8.59 2.78 10.19
CA LEU A 17 -9.15 1.45 10.45
C LEU A 17 -10.24 1.49 11.52
N SER A 18 -9.99 2.15 12.64
CA SER A 18 -11.00 2.31 13.70
C SER A 18 -12.26 2.99 13.20
N ALA A 19 -12.14 4.01 12.35
CA ALA A 19 -13.31 4.66 11.76
C ALA A 19 -14.10 3.67 10.90
N ALA A 20 -13.43 2.91 10.02
CA ALA A 20 -14.09 1.95 9.15
C ALA A 20 -14.81 0.83 9.93
N VAL A 21 -14.18 0.30 10.98
CA VAL A 21 -14.77 -0.71 11.87
C VAL A 21 -16.00 -0.14 12.59
N LEU A 22 -15.90 1.05 13.18
CA LEU A 22 -17.00 1.66 13.94
C LEU A 22 -18.21 2.00 13.06
N THR A 23 -17.97 2.36 11.80
CA THR A 23 -19.04 2.66 10.85
C THR A 23 -19.65 1.41 10.20
N GLY A 24 -19.04 0.24 10.39
CA GLY A 24 -19.44 -1.00 9.71
C GLY A 24 -19.12 -0.99 8.21
N ALA A 25 -18.04 -0.33 7.80
CA ALA A 25 -17.61 -0.30 6.40
C ALA A 25 -17.02 -1.66 5.99
N GLU A 26 -17.42 -2.15 4.83
CA GLU A 26 -16.98 -3.46 4.30
C GLU A 26 -15.69 -3.36 3.48
N ALA A 27 -15.37 -2.16 2.98
CA ALA A 27 -14.20 -1.93 2.13
C ALA A 27 -13.59 -0.54 2.31
N ILE A 28 -12.29 -0.41 2.04
CA ILE A 28 -11.57 0.86 2.01
C ILE A 28 -10.94 1.03 0.63
N HIS A 29 -11.30 2.12 -0.05
CA HIS A 29 -10.62 2.59 -1.25
C HIS A 29 -9.59 3.67 -0.89
N PRO A 30 -8.28 3.44 -1.07
CA PRO A 30 -7.26 4.38 -0.60
C PRO A 30 -7.04 5.59 -1.54
N GLY A 31 -7.57 5.55 -2.76
CA GLY A 31 -7.33 6.58 -3.76
C GLY A 31 -5.88 6.55 -4.26
N PHE A 32 -5.20 7.69 -4.24
CA PHE A 32 -3.80 7.84 -4.62
C PHE A 32 -3.03 8.63 -3.56
N GLY A 33 -1.72 8.42 -3.47
CA GLY A 33 -0.90 8.96 -2.38
C GLY A 33 -1.28 8.38 -1.02
N PHE A 34 -0.78 8.98 0.06
CA PHE A 34 -1.04 8.55 1.44
C PHE A 34 -0.78 7.05 1.68
N LEU A 35 -1.84 6.28 1.90
CA LEU A 35 -1.79 4.86 2.25
C LEU A 35 -2.02 3.94 1.04
N SER A 36 -2.21 4.49 -0.17
CA SER A 36 -2.52 3.70 -1.38
C SER A 36 -1.42 2.72 -1.78
N GLU A 37 -0.17 3.03 -1.49
CA GLU A 37 0.99 2.16 -1.77
C GLU A 37 1.58 1.55 -0.50
N ASN A 38 0.87 1.62 0.63
CA ASN A 38 1.34 1.08 1.91
C ASN A 38 0.87 -0.37 2.11
N SER A 39 1.78 -1.33 1.90
CA SER A 39 1.50 -2.77 2.07
C SER A 39 1.01 -3.11 3.47
N LYS A 40 1.58 -2.50 4.52
CA LYS A 40 1.15 -2.73 5.91
C LYS A 40 -0.29 -2.34 6.13
N PHE A 41 -0.75 -1.24 5.53
CA PHE A 41 -2.15 -0.82 5.62
C PHE A 41 -3.09 -1.81 4.95
N ALA A 42 -2.73 -2.31 3.77
CA ALA A 42 -3.51 -3.36 3.10
C ALA A 42 -3.60 -4.63 3.94
N THR A 43 -2.49 -5.08 4.54
CA THR A 43 -2.48 -6.23 5.48
C THR A 43 -3.40 -5.99 6.67
N MET A 44 -3.31 -4.83 7.31
CA MET A 44 -4.17 -4.52 8.45
C MET A 44 -5.65 -4.51 8.08
N CYS A 45 -6.01 -4.02 6.89
CA CYS A 45 -7.40 -4.08 6.39
C CYS A 45 -7.87 -5.54 6.28
N GLU A 46 -7.06 -6.41 5.68
CA GLU A 46 -7.37 -7.84 5.55
C GLU A 46 -7.52 -8.53 6.91
N GLU A 47 -6.65 -8.22 7.89
CA GLU A 47 -6.68 -8.78 9.25
C GLU A 47 -7.95 -8.42 10.01
N VAL A 48 -8.49 -7.22 9.82
CA VAL A 48 -9.76 -6.80 10.44
C VAL A 48 -11.01 -7.14 9.62
N GLY A 49 -10.83 -7.87 8.50
CA GLY A 49 -11.93 -8.30 7.64
C GLY A 49 -12.52 -7.20 6.75
N ILE A 50 -11.79 -6.09 6.55
CA ILE A 50 -12.18 -5.00 5.65
C ILE A 50 -11.50 -5.19 4.30
N LYS A 51 -12.28 -5.19 3.21
CA LYS A 51 -11.74 -5.34 1.87
C LYS A 51 -10.93 -4.11 1.46
N PHE A 52 -9.62 -4.26 1.31
CA PHE A 52 -8.80 -3.24 0.66
C PHE A 52 -9.05 -3.24 -0.86
N ILE A 53 -9.44 -2.09 -1.43
CA ILE A 53 -9.65 -1.94 -2.88
C ILE A 53 -8.31 -1.55 -3.51
N GLY A 54 -7.53 -2.57 -3.87
CA GLY A 54 -6.20 -2.42 -4.45
C GLY A 54 -5.49 -3.76 -4.61
N PRO A 55 -4.21 -3.76 -5.01
CA PRO A 55 -3.39 -4.97 -5.03
C PRO A 55 -3.18 -5.52 -3.61
N SER A 56 -2.90 -6.83 -3.51
CA SER A 56 -2.54 -7.46 -2.22
C SER A 56 -1.24 -6.87 -1.66
N ALA A 57 -1.08 -6.89 -0.33
CA ALA A 57 0.14 -6.44 0.34
C ALA A 57 1.42 -7.05 -0.27
N LYS A 58 1.40 -8.34 -0.60
CA LYS A 58 2.53 -9.03 -1.26
C LYS A 58 2.92 -8.41 -2.60
N VAL A 59 1.95 -8.01 -3.41
CA VAL A 59 2.20 -7.36 -4.70
C VAL A 59 2.75 -5.94 -4.47
N MET A 60 2.25 -5.24 -3.46
CA MET A 60 2.74 -3.91 -3.09
C MET A 60 4.20 -3.97 -2.61
N ASP A 61 4.57 -4.94 -1.76
CA ASP A 61 5.96 -5.14 -1.33
C ASP A 61 6.88 -5.49 -2.50
N LEU A 62 6.38 -6.29 -3.45
CA LEU A 62 7.14 -6.72 -4.61
C LEU A 62 7.42 -5.56 -5.58
N MET A 63 6.45 -4.66 -5.73
CA MET A 63 6.44 -3.63 -6.77
C MET A 63 6.71 -2.21 -6.26
N GLY A 64 6.56 -1.95 -4.96
CA GLY A 64 6.74 -0.63 -4.36
C GLY A 64 8.21 -0.20 -4.28
N ASP A 65 9.12 -1.17 -4.22
CA ASP A 65 10.55 -0.94 -4.37
C ASP A 65 10.95 -1.06 -5.85
N LYS A 66 11.50 0.01 -6.42
CA LYS A 66 11.86 0.07 -7.85
C LYS A 66 12.92 -0.96 -8.25
N ILE A 67 13.85 -1.29 -7.36
CA ILE A 67 14.92 -2.27 -7.62
C ILE A 67 14.32 -3.67 -7.63
N ASN A 68 13.48 -4.00 -6.64
CA ASN A 68 12.79 -5.29 -6.60
C ASN A 68 11.83 -5.43 -7.78
N ALA A 69 11.04 -4.40 -8.08
CA ALA A 69 10.14 -4.37 -9.24
C ALA A 69 10.91 -4.65 -10.54
N ARG A 70 12.04 -3.96 -10.77
CA ARG A 70 12.89 -4.17 -11.94
C ARG A 70 13.40 -5.61 -12.02
N LYS A 71 13.88 -6.18 -10.91
CA LYS A 71 14.31 -7.58 -10.86
C LYS A 71 13.18 -8.54 -11.22
N GLN A 72 11.95 -8.27 -10.79
CA GLN A 72 10.80 -9.09 -11.16
C GLN A 72 10.41 -8.94 -12.63
N MET A 73 10.47 -7.72 -13.19
CA MET A 73 10.20 -7.50 -14.61
C MET A 73 11.19 -8.27 -15.49
N ILE A 74 12.49 -8.24 -15.16
CA ILE A 74 13.52 -9.04 -15.86
C ILE A 74 13.20 -10.54 -15.77
N LYS A 75 12.87 -11.04 -14.57
CA LYS A 75 12.49 -12.47 -14.38
C LYS A 75 11.25 -12.86 -15.18
N ALA A 76 10.30 -11.94 -15.35
CA ALA A 76 9.10 -12.14 -16.15
C ALA A 76 9.35 -12.00 -17.66
N GLY A 77 10.60 -11.75 -18.10
CA GLY A 77 10.94 -11.56 -19.52
C GLY A 77 10.52 -10.21 -20.09
N VAL A 78 10.16 -9.25 -19.23
CA VAL A 78 9.78 -7.89 -19.65
C VAL A 78 11.05 -7.07 -19.90
N PRO A 79 11.19 -6.42 -21.08
CA PRO A 79 12.31 -5.53 -21.34
C PRO A 79 12.36 -4.38 -20.35
N VAL A 80 13.53 -4.15 -19.75
CA VAL A 80 13.76 -3.03 -18.83
C VAL A 80 14.87 -2.12 -19.35
N ILE A 81 14.82 -0.85 -18.95
CA ILE A 81 15.86 0.13 -19.28
C ILE A 81 17.17 -0.28 -18.59
N PRO A 82 18.32 -0.26 -19.29
CA PRO A 82 19.63 -0.47 -18.67
C PRO A 82 19.91 0.56 -17.57
N GLY A 83 20.50 0.10 -16.47
CA GLY A 83 20.78 0.90 -15.26
C GLY A 83 21.50 0.05 -14.22
N SER A 84 21.84 0.61 -13.06
CA SER A 84 22.60 -0.08 -12.00
C SER A 84 21.96 -1.41 -11.57
N ASP A 85 22.78 -2.40 -11.21
CA ASP A 85 22.32 -3.74 -10.80
C ASP A 85 21.75 -3.78 -9.36
N GLY A 86 21.83 -2.66 -8.63
CA GLY A 86 21.41 -2.55 -7.23
C GLY A 86 21.22 -1.11 -6.75
N GLU A 87 21.08 -0.97 -5.43
CA GLU A 87 21.01 0.31 -4.72
C GLU A 87 22.24 1.17 -5.07
N VAL A 88 21.99 2.44 -5.36
CA VAL A 88 22.98 3.49 -5.60
C VAL A 88 22.69 4.68 -4.70
#